data_AF-A0A931EK55-F1
#
_entry.id   AF-A0A931EK55-F1
#
_cell.length_a   1.000
_cell.length_b   1.000
_cell.length_c   1.000
_cell.angle_alpha   90.00
_cell.angle_beta   90.00
_cell.angle_gamma   90.00
#
_symmetry.space_group_name_H-M   'P 1'
#
loop_
_entity.id
_entity.type
_entity.pdbx_description
1 polymer ?
#
loop_
_entity_poly.entity_id
_entity_poly.type
_entity_poly.pdbx_seq_one_letter_code
_entity_poly.pdbx_strand_id
1 'polypeptide(L)' 'MVTPAKTSSRTVRRFRRNFSAMLGLGLFVLLIVLALFGPFFTADPLAQALSIKLEPPSAQHFLGTDQ' A
#
# COMPACT_ATOMS: atom_id res chain seq x y z
N MET A 1 35.98 -16.27 -27.95
CA MET A 1 34.55 -16.51 -27.66
C MET A 1 34.37 -16.52 -26.16
N VAL A 2 33.60 -15.58 -25.59
CA VAL A 2 33.25 -15.56 -24.17
C VAL A 2 31.80 -16.01 -24.04
N THR A 3 31.56 -17.16 -23.44
CA THR A 3 30.22 -17.71 -23.20
C THR A 3 29.63 -17.04 -21.95
N PRO A 4 28.41 -16.48 -22.00
CA PRO A 4 27.81 -15.88 -20.81
C PRO A 4 27.39 -16.97 -19.81
N ALA A 5 27.94 -16.93 -18.60
CA ALA A 5 27.65 -17.89 -17.54
C ALA A 5 26.23 -17.68 -16.99
N LYS A 6 25.34 -18.66 -17.20
CA LYS A 6 23.98 -18.72 -16.65
C LYS A 6 24.01 -18.82 -15.12
N THR A 7 24.01 -17.68 -14.43
CA THR A 7 24.21 -17.57 -12.96
C THR A 7 22.93 -17.20 -12.20
N SER A 8 21.73 -17.31 -12.79
CA SER A 8 20.51 -16.83 -12.10
C SER A 8 20.05 -17.70 -10.93
N SER A 9 20.41 -18.99 -10.90
CA SER A 9 19.92 -19.94 -9.87
C SER A 9 20.57 -19.75 -8.49
N ARG A 10 21.86 -19.39 -8.44
CA ARG A 10 22.59 -19.32 -7.16
C ARG A 10 22.22 -18.08 -6.34
N THR A 11 21.93 -16.97 -7.02
CA THR A 11 21.58 -15.69 -6.37
C THR A 11 20.20 -15.77 -5.72
N VAL A 12 19.20 -16.33 -6.40
CA VAL A 12 17.85 -16.51 -5.85
C VAL A 12 17.87 -17.45 -4.63
N ARG A 13 18.66 -18.53 -4.67
CA ARG A 13 18.79 -19.46 -3.53
C ARG A 13 19.46 -18.80 -2.31
N ARG A 14 20.46 -17.93 -2.53
CA ARG A 14 21.08 -17.16 -1.44
C ARG A 14 20.14 -16.10 -0.87
N PHE A 15 19.39 -15.41 -1.75
CA PHE A 15 18.42 -14.41 -1.36
C PHE A 15 17.32 -14.99 -0.46
N ARG A 16 16.76 -16.15 -0.83
CA ARG A 16 15.77 -16.87 -0.02
C ARG A 16 16.28 -17.36 1.35
N ARG A 17 17.60 -17.48 1.51
CA ARG A 17 18.23 -17.91 2.79
C ARG A 17 18.59 -16.74 3.70
N ASN A 18 18.45 -15.50 3.22
CA ASN A 18 18.74 -14.29 3.99
C ASN A 18 17.43 -13.78 4.62
N PHE A 19 17.36 -13.82 5.95
CA PHE A 19 16.17 -13.40 6.71
C PHE A 19 15.81 -11.93 6.47
N SER A 20 16.79 -11.01 6.54
CA SER A 20 16.56 -9.58 6.32
C SER A 20 16.05 -9.30 4.91
N ALA A 21 16.58 -9.99 3.91
CA ALA A 21 16.12 -9.86 2.52
C ALA A 21 14.68 -10.36 2.34
N MET A 22 14.33 -11.48 2.98
CA MET A 22 12.97 -12.02 2.97
C MET A 22 11.98 -11.15 3.76
N LEU A 23 12.42 -10.55 4.86
CA LEU A 23 11.61 -9.61 5.63
C LEU A 23 11.27 -8.37 4.79
N GLY A 24 12.27 -7.78 4.12
CA GLY A 24 12.05 -6.65 3.21
C GLY A 24 11.13 -7.00 2.05
N LEU A 25 11.30 -8.18 1.44
CA LEU A 25 10.39 -8.67 0.40
C LEU A 25 8.96 -8.86 0.94
N GLY A 26 8.81 -9.43 2.14
CA GLY A 26 7.51 -9.61 2.77
C GLY A 26 6.78 -8.29 3.02
N LEU A 27 7.49 -7.29 3.54
CA LEU A 27 6.94 -5.95 3.74
C LEU A 27 6.51 -5.32 2.41
N PHE A 28 7.33 -5.44 1.36
CA PHE A 28 7.01 -4.92 0.04
C PHE A 28 5.76 -5.58 -0.56
N VAL A 29 5.65 -6.91 -0.45
CA VAL A 29 4.46 -7.65 -0.88
C VAL A 29 3.23 -7.21 -0.08
N LEU A 30 3.36 -7.02 1.24
CA LEU A 30 2.28 -6.52 2.08
C LEU A 30 1.79 -5.14 1.61
N LEU A 31 2.70 -4.23 1.27
CA LEU A 31 2.34 -2.91 0.74
C LEU A 31 1.59 -3.00 -0.60
N ILE A 32 2.01 -3.91 -1.49
CA ILE A 32 1.29 -4.14 -2.76
C ILE A 32 -0.12 -4.67 -2.49
N VAL A 33 -0.27 -5.63 -1.57
CA VAL A 33 -1.58 -6.15 -1.16
C VAL A 33 -2.44 -5.01 -0.62
N LEU A 34 -1.92 -4.19 0.28
CA LEU A 34 -2.66 -3.03 0.80
C LEU A 34 -3.02 -2.03 -0.29
N ALA A 35 -2.17 -1.80 -1.28
CA ALA A 35 -2.48 -0.89 -2.39
C ALA A 35 -3.56 -1.44 -3.33
N LEU A 36 -3.54 -2.75 -3.61
CA LEU A 36 -4.53 -3.39 -4.48
C LEU A 36 -5.87 -3.57 -3.78
N PHE A 37 -5.85 -3.94 -2.49
CA PHE A 37 -7.06 -4.26 -1.74
C PHE A 37 -7.60 -3.09 -0.91
N GLY A 38 -6.78 -2.10 -0.57
CA GLY A 38 -7.17 -0.92 0.21
C GLY A 38 -8.43 -0.22 -0.30
N PRO A 39 -8.59 0.01 -1.62
CA PRO A 39 -9.79 0.63 -2.17
C PRO A 39 -11.09 -0.14 -1.91
N PHE A 40 -11.05 -1.44 -1.61
CA PHE A 40 -12.25 -2.21 -1.24
C PHE A 40 -12.65 -2.04 0.23
N PHE A 41 -11.75 -1.54 1.07
CA PHE A 41 -11.98 -1.35 2.50
C PHE A 41 -12.19 0.12 2.89
N THR A 42 -11.76 1.06 2.06
CA THR A 42 -11.87 2.49 2.32
C THR A 42 -12.86 3.15 1.39
N ALA A 43 -13.67 4.08 1.90
CA ALA A 43 -14.50 4.95 1.07
C ALA A 43 -13.61 5.78 0.13
N ASP A 44 -14.17 6.18 -1.03
CA ASP A 44 -13.48 7.03 -1.99
C ASP A 44 -13.07 8.35 -1.33
N PRO A 45 -11.75 8.60 -1.15
CA PRO A 45 -11.29 9.83 -0.50
C PRO A 45 -11.55 11.07 -1.36
N LEU A 46 -11.82 10.89 -2.66
CA LEU A 46 -12.16 11.97 -3.59
C LEU A 46 -13.68 12.18 -3.66
N ALA A 47 -14.48 11.26 -3.12
CA ALA A 47 -15.91 11.44 -2.94
C ALA A 47 -16.16 12.42 -1.79
N GLN A 48 -16.00 13.71 -2.08
CA GLN A 48 -16.42 14.78 -1.19
C GLN A 48 -17.94 14.90 -1.23
N ALA A 49 -18.58 14.80 -0.07
CA ALA A 49 -20.00 15.10 0.05
C ALA A 49 -20.21 16.63 0.02
N LEU A 50 -20.21 17.21 -1.19
CA LEU A 50 -20.37 18.65 -1.42
C LEU A 50 -21.68 19.21 -0.82
N SER A 51 -22.68 18.36 -0.59
CA SER A 51 -23.96 18.71 0.02
C SER A 51 -23.88 19.04 1.51
N ILE A 52 -22.83 18.61 2.21
CA ILE A 52 -22.67 18.74 3.67
C ILE A 52 -21.56 19.75 4.02
N LYS A 53 -21.08 20.53 3.06
CA LYS A 53 -19.93 21.44 3.21
C LYS A 53 -20.33 22.67 4.04
N LEU A 54 -19.49 23.09 4.99
CA LEU A 54 -19.71 24.28 5.84
C LEU A 54 -20.96 24.20 6.75
N GLU A 55 -21.37 23.00 7.14
CA GLU A 55 -22.45 22.86 8.13
C GLU A 55 -21.96 23.37 9.50
N PRO A 56 -22.82 24.12 10.23
CA PRO A 56 -22.51 24.53 11.60
C PRO A 56 -22.41 23.30 12.51
N PRO A 57 -21.75 23.44 13.68
CA PRO A 57 -21.66 22.37 14.67
C PRO A 57 -22.99 21.66 14.94
N SER A 58 -22.99 20.33 14.82
CA SER A 58 -24.16 19.47 15.01
C SER A 58 -23.81 18.26 15.87
N ALA A 59 -24.80 17.50 16.32
CA ALA A 59 -24.56 16.27 17.11
C ALA A 59 -23.83 15.17 16.31
N GLN A 60 -23.84 15.25 14.98
CA GLN A 60 -23.10 14.37 14.07
C GLN A 60 -21.68 14.92 13.79
N HIS A 61 -21.52 16.24 13.84
CA HIS A 61 -20.26 16.94 13.61
C HIS A 61 -20.05 18.02 14.68
N PHE A 62 -19.45 17.66 15.82
CA PHE A 62 -19.28 18.58 16.96
C PHE A 62 -18.57 19.90 16.64
N LEU A 63 -17.76 19.94 15.57
CA LEU A 63 -17.04 21.13 15.11
C LEU A 63 -17.55 21.66 13.76
N GLY A 64 -18.63 21.10 13.22
CA GLY A 64 -19.10 21.36 11.86
C GLY A 64 -18.31 20.56 10.81
N THR A 65 -18.53 20.86 9.54
CA THR A 65 -17.84 20.22 8.40
C THR A 65 -16.94 21.23 7.69
N ASP A 66 -15.81 20.75 7.16
CA ASP A 66 -14.85 21.56 6.40
C ASP A 66 -15.13 21.46 4.87
N GLN A 67 -14.29 22.14 4.09
CA GLN A 67 -14.29 22.21 2.64
C GLN A 67 -13.88 20.93 1.91
#